data_AF-A0A174K347-F1
#
_entry.id   AF-A0A174K347-F1
#
_cell.length_a   1.000
_cell.length_b   1.000
_cell.length_c   1.000
_cell.angle_alpha   90.00
_cell.angle_beta   90.00
_cell.angle_gamma   90.00
#
_symmetry.space_group_name_H-M   'P 1'
#
loop_
_entity.id
_entity.type
_entity.pdbx_description
1 polymer ?
#
loop_
_entity_poly.entity_id
_entity_poly.type
_entity_poly.pdbx_seq_one_letter_code
_entity_poly.pdbx_strand_id
1 'polypeptide(L)' 'MTKLQIISRLWSAIYDLIFLVKGTPTKTLEEIETDLDIIEYACRKYADDP' A
#
# COMPACT_ATOMS: atom_id res chain seq x y z
N MET A 1 12.31 -1.57 4.74
CA MET A 1 11.49 -0.36 4.44
C MET A 1 11.58 0.62 5.61
N THR A 2 12.01 1.86 5.38
CA THR A 2 12.02 2.93 6.40
C THR A 2 10.60 3.43 6.68
N LYS A 3 10.39 4.15 7.80
CA LYS A 3 9.08 4.77 8.11
C LYS A 3 8.56 5.62 6.93
N LEU A 4 9.42 6.43 6.33
CA LEU A 4 9.07 7.28 5.19
C LEU A 4 8.70 6.47 3.93
N GLN A 5 9.41 5.38 3.65
CA GLN A 5 9.09 4.50 2.52
C GLN A 5 7.73 3.80 2.69
N ILE A 6 7.38 3.40 3.92
CA ILE A 6 6.08 2.80 4.23
C ILE A 6 4.96 3.82 3.98
N ILE A 7 5.11 5.03 4.50
CA ILE A 7 4.13 6.12 4.29
C ILE A 7 3.96 6.43 2.80
N SER A 8 5.06 6.55 2.05
CA SER A 8 5.02 6.82 0.61
C SER A 8 4.28 5.71 -0.17
N ARG A 9 4.57 4.43 0.15
CA ARG A 9 3.90 3.29 -0.50
C ARG A 9 2.43 3.16 -0.13
N LEU A 10 2.05 3.46 1.11
CA LEU A 10 0.64 3.54 1.52
C LEU A 10 -0.13 4.54 0.66
N TRP A 11 0.41 5.75 0.48
CA TRP A 11 -0.21 6.75 -0.38
C TRP A 11 -0.30 6.28 -1.83
N SER A 12 0.74 5.63 -2.36
CA SER A 12 0.71 5.04 -3.71
C SER A 12 -0.43 4.02 -3.86
N ALA A 13 -0.57 3.09 -2.91
CA ALA A 13 -1.63 2.07 -2.95
C ALA A 13 -3.04 2.71 -2.85
N ILE A 14 -3.20 3.77 -2.06
CA ILE A 14 -4.45 4.54 -2.01
C ILE A 14 -4.77 5.17 -3.37
N TYR A 15 -3.78 5.75 -4.06
CA TYR A 15 -4.00 6.31 -5.41
C TYR A 15 -4.32 5.24 -6.44
N ASP A 16 -3.65 4.08 -6.37
CA ASP A 16 -3.94 2.95 -7.26
C ASP A 16 -5.39 2.47 -7.08
N LEU A 17 -5.89 2.38 -5.83
CA LEU A 17 -7.30 2.09 -5.53
C LEU A 17 -8.25 3.18 -6.07
N ILE A 18 -7.91 4.46 -5.91
CA ILE A 18 -8.72 5.57 -6.44
C ILE A 18 -8.82 5.47 -7.97
N PHE A 19 -7.72 5.16 -8.66
CA PHE A 19 -7.71 4.99 -10.10
C PHE A 19 -8.49 3.76 -10.56
N LEU A 20 -8.42 2.66 -9.80
CA LEU A 20 -9.26 1.49 -10.04
C LEU A 20 -10.75 1.84 -9.97
N VAL A 21 -11.18 2.56 -8.92
CA VAL A 21 -12.59 3.01 -8.75
C VAL A 21 -13.02 3.97 -9.86
N LYS A 22 -12.12 4.83 -10.34
CA LYS A 22 -12.38 5.76 -11.45
C LYS A 22 -12.41 5.10 -12.83
N GLY A 23 -12.13 3.81 -12.92
CA GLY A 23 -12.08 3.08 -14.21
C GLY A 23 -10.85 3.42 -15.05
N THR A 24 -9.81 4.00 -14.45
CA THR A 24 -8.53 4.31 -15.12
C THR A 24 -7.35 3.62 -14.40
N PRO A 25 -7.41 2.30 -14.13
CA PRO A 25 -6.37 1.62 -13.38
C PRO A 25 -5.04 1.59 -14.14
N THR A 26 -3.96 1.87 -13.42
CA THR A 26 -2.58 1.59 -13.87
C THR A 26 -2.08 0.23 -13.39
N LYS A 27 -2.78 -0.38 -12.42
CA LYS A 27 -2.53 -1.69 -11.84
C LYS A 27 -3.84 -2.47 -11.70
N THR A 28 -3.75 -3.78 -11.78
CA THR A 28 -4.85 -4.70 -11.46
C THR A 28 -5.14 -4.71 -9.96
N LEU A 29 -6.33 -5.19 -9.57
CA LEU A 29 -6.68 -5.34 -8.15
C LEU A 29 -5.69 -6.28 -7.43
N GLU A 30 -5.30 -7.38 -8.06
CA GLU A 30 -4.37 -8.38 -7.49
C GLU A 30 -2.97 -7.77 -7.21
N GLU A 31 -2.48 -6.91 -8.11
CA GLU A 31 -1.22 -6.18 -7.90
C GLU A 31 -1.32 -5.20 -6.73
N ILE A 32 -2.46 -4.53 -6.59
CA ILE A 32 -2.72 -3.59 -5.48
C ILE A 32 -2.80 -4.36 -4.14
N GLU A 33 -3.49 -5.50 -4.12
CA GLU A 33 -3.59 -6.38 -2.94
C GLU A 33 -2.20 -6.90 -2.53
N THR A 34 -1.39 -7.34 -3.51
CA THR A 34 0.01 -7.75 -3.26
C THR A 34 0.85 -6.61 -2.67
N ASP A 35 0.69 -5.39 -3.19
CA ASP A 35 1.37 -4.21 -2.63
C ASP A 35 0.91 -3.92 -1.18
N LEU A 36 -0.39 -4.05 -0.91
CA LEU A 36 -0.96 -3.87 0.43
C LEU A 36 -0.44 -4.90 1.43
N ASP A 37 -0.29 -6.17 1.05
CA ASP A 37 0.29 -7.23 1.90
C ASP A 37 1.74 -6.91 2.27
N ILE A 38 2.54 -6.44 1.31
CA ILE A 38 3.94 -6.05 1.57
C ILE A 38 4.00 -4.86 2.53
N ILE A 39 3.08 -3.90 2.37
CA ILE A 39 2.98 -2.73 3.24
C ILE A 39 2.55 -3.14 4.66
N GLU A 40 1.53 -3.98 4.79
CA GLU A 40 1.04 -4.53 6.06
C GLU A 40 2.16 -5.24 6.82
N TYR A 41 2.87 -6.15 6.15
CA TYR A 41 4.03 -6.83 6.71
C TYR A 41 5.10 -5.85 7.20
N ALA A 42 5.35 -4.78 6.44
CA ALA A 42 6.30 -3.74 6.82
C ALA A 42 5.81 -2.86 8.00
N CYS A 43 4.50 -2.77 8.23
CA CYS A 43 3.89 -2.07 9.35
C CYS A 43 3.94 -2.88 10.65
N ARG A 44 3.90 -4.22 10.60
CA ARG A 44 3.87 -5.10 11.80
C ARG A 44 4.93 -4.79 12.85
N LYS A 45 6.14 -4.44 12.41
CA LYS A 45 7.25 -4.06 13.32
C LYS A 45 6.99 -2.81 14.17
N TYR A 46 5.93 -2.05 13.89
CA TYR A 46 5.48 -0.90 14.66
C TYR A 46 4.17 -1.16 15.43
N ALA A 47 3.58 -2.35 15.29
CA ALA A 47 2.37 -2.73 16.02
C ALA A 47 2.67 -3.15 17.47
N ASP A 48 3.89 -3.62 17.73
CA ASP A 48 4.36 -4.08 19.05
C ASP A 48 5.19 -3.02 19.82
N ASP A 49 5.09 -1.73 19.45
CA ASP A 49 5.78 -0.64 20.16
C ASP A 49 4.90 -0.21 21.37
N PRO A 50 5.30 -0.47 22.64
CA PRO A 50 4.53 -0.10 23.83
C PRO A 50 4.46 1.41 24.10
#